data_AF-A0A800NB24-F1
#
_entry.id   AF-A0A800NB24-F1
#
_cell.length_a   1.000
_cell.length_b   1.000
_cell.length_c   1.000
_cell.angle_alpha   90.00
_cell.angle_beta   90.00
_cell.angle_gamma   90.00
#
_symmetry.space_group_name_H-M   'P 1'
#
loop_
_entity.id
_entity.type
_entity.pdbx_description
1 polymer ?
#
loop_
_entity_poly.entity_id
_entity_poly.type
_entity_poly.pdbx_seq_one_letter_code
_entity_poly.pdbx_strand_id
1 'polypeptide(L)'
;MKKGMCCFLFAVLLSLGSLMPAKAADAEKEFEEILEEQLHSTVHYYSEDSFSVIDAYGIQGQVTKIVTSDDPQTSENEEVIEEYTSHIGIVFLELEQKRDDLFLFKKKDFFYYDFDKKEFLTASNVLGNESIREFFEKYVDDIEKSITPFSKLLFLFFLSFIITVPLAIMIFQNRGRSKS
;
A
#
# COMPACT_ATOMS: atom_id res chain seq x y z
N MET A 1 -18.70 -8.17 5.11
CA MET A 1 -19.50 -7.02 5.59
C MET A 1 -18.82 -5.76 5.10
N LYS A 2 -19.32 -5.17 4.00
CA LYS A 2 -18.81 -3.92 3.42
C LYS A 2 -19.19 -2.76 4.33
N LYS A 3 -18.21 -2.09 4.94
CA LYS A 3 -18.42 -0.81 5.62
C LYS A 3 -17.21 0.10 5.43
N GLY A 4 -17.46 1.14 4.63
CA GLY A 4 -16.89 2.47 4.80
C GLY A 4 -15.59 2.73 4.05
N MET A 5 -15.67 3.47 2.94
CA MET A 5 -15.28 4.90 2.89
C MET A 5 -15.08 5.41 1.44
N CYS A 6 -16.08 5.26 0.55
CA CYS A 6 -16.07 5.82 -0.83
C CYS A 6 -16.22 7.35 -0.92
N CYS A 7 -16.01 8.12 0.15
CA CYS A 7 -16.35 9.55 0.14
C CYS A 7 -15.23 10.50 -0.31
N PHE A 8 -13.98 10.03 -0.48
CA PHE A 8 -12.84 10.92 -0.73
C PHE A 8 -12.29 10.91 -2.18
N LEU A 9 -12.58 9.89 -2.99
CA LEU A 9 -12.28 9.92 -4.44
C LEU A 9 -13.05 11.00 -5.20
N PHE A 10 -14.08 11.58 -4.58
CA PHE A 10 -14.92 12.64 -5.15
C PHE A 10 -14.16 13.95 -5.46
N ALA A 11 -13.08 14.28 -4.72
CA ALA A 11 -12.41 15.57 -4.88
C ALA A 11 -11.52 15.63 -6.14
N VAL A 12 -10.97 14.49 -6.59
CA VAL A 12 -10.08 14.42 -7.76
C VAL A 12 -10.86 14.49 -9.09
N LEU A 13 -12.10 13.99 -9.11
CA LEU A 13 -12.94 13.94 -10.31
C LEU A 13 -13.78 15.22 -10.55
N LEU A 14 -13.87 16.11 -9.55
CA LEU A 14 -14.79 17.25 -9.57
C LEU A 14 -14.37 18.41 -10.50
N SER A 15 -13.17 18.39 -11.08
CA SER A 15 -12.75 19.42 -12.05
C SER A 15 -13.19 19.14 -13.49
N LEU A 16 -13.75 17.95 -13.81
CA LEU A 16 -14.04 17.57 -15.21
C LEU A 16 -15.50 17.25 -15.57
N GLY A 17 -16.47 17.31 -14.64
CA GLY A 17 -17.76 16.65 -14.90
C GLY A 17 -18.99 17.27 -14.28
N SER A 18 -19.28 18.55 -14.55
CA SER A 18 -20.59 19.14 -14.28
C SER A 18 -21.65 18.64 -15.28
N LEU A 19 -21.87 17.32 -15.41
CA LEU A 19 -23.05 16.66 -15.99
C LEU A 19 -22.78 15.15 -16.09
N MET A 20 -23.64 14.34 -15.47
CA MET A 20 -23.76 12.86 -15.54
C MET A 20 -23.04 12.03 -14.45
N PRO A 21 -23.78 11.63 -13.38
CA PRO A 21 -23.24 10.77 -12.32
C PRO A 21 -22.91 9.34 -12.78
N ALA A 22 -23.45 8.88 -13.92
CA ALA A 22 -23.21 7.53 -14.42
C ALA A 22 -21.77 7.31 -14.94
N LYS A 23 -21.15 8.33 -15.56
CA LYS A 23 -19.77 8.23 -16.06
C LYS A 23 -18.71 8.28 -14.96
N ALA A 24 -19.02 8.91 -13.83
CA ALA A 24 -18.09 9.00 -12.71
C ALA A 24 -17.91 7.65 -12.00
N ALA A 25 -18.98 6.87 -11.86
CA ALA A 25 -18.93 5.53 -11.24
C ALA A 25 -18.16 4.50 -12.09
N ASP A 26 -18.28 4.57 -13.42
CA ASP A 26 -17.52 3.69 -14.32
C ASP A 26 -16.01 4.00 -14.26
N ALA A 27 -15.62 5.28 -14.18
CA ALA A 27 -14.23 5.69 -14.08
C ALA A 27 -13.58 5.32 -12.73
N GLU A 28 -14.35 5.36 -11.64
CA GLU A 28 -13.90 4.90 -10.32
C GLU A 28 -13.58 3.41 -10.33
N LYS A 29 -14.46 2.60 -10.92
CA LYS A 29 -14.28 1.15 -11.02
C LYS A 29 -13.08 0.78 -11.91
N GLU A 30 -12.88 1.50 -13.02
CA GLU A 30 -11.72 1.31 -13.90
C GLU A 30 -10.41 1.58 -13.15
N PHE A 31 -10.36 2.66 -12.34
CA PHE A 31 -9.17 2.98 -11.56
C PHE A 31 -8.91 1.97 -10.43
N GLU A 32 -9.95 1.51 -9.73
CA GLU A 32 -9.82 0.45 -8.72
C GLU A 32 -9.26 -0.85 -9.32
N GLU A 33 -9.73 -1.24 -10.51
CA GLU A 33 -9.23 -2.44 -11.21
C GLU A 33 -7.76 -2.30 -11.62
N ILE A 34 -7.36 -1.14 -12.15
CA ILE A 34 -5.96 -0.86 -12.51
C ILE A 34 -5.06 -0.87 -11.26
N LEU A 35 -5.54 -0.29 -10.15
CA LEU A 35 -4.80 -0.29 -8.89
C LEU A 35 -4.66 -1.69 -8.32
N GLU A 36 -5.72 -2.50 -8.37
CA GLU A 36 -5.70 -3.90 -7.92
C GLU A 36 -4.67 -4.73 -8.71
N GLU A 37 -4.64 -4.60 -10.03
CA GLU A 37 -3.67 -5.30 -10.88
C GLU A 37 -2.22 -4.88 -10.56
N GLN A 38 -2.00 -3.59 -10.31
CA GLN A 38 -0.70 -3.08 -9.90
C GLN A 38 -0.27 -3.61 -8.52
N LEU A 39 -1.19 -3.64 -7.55
CA LEU A 39 -0.91 -4.19 -6.22
C LEU A 39 -0.56 -5.67 -6.30
N HIS A 40 -1.30 -6.45 -7.08
CA HIS A 40 -1.06 -7.87 -7.28
C HIS A 40 0.30 -8.14 -7.95
N SER A 41 0.73 -7.30 -8.90
CA SER A 41 2.01 -7.48 -9.60
C SER A 41 3.22 -6.98 -8.83
N THR A 42 3.08 -5.94 -7.99
CA THR A 42 4.21 -5.28 -7.32
C THR A 42 4.37 -5.65 -5.85
N VAL A 43 3.28 -5.95 -5.14
CA VAL A 43 3.31 -6.19 -3.70
C VAL A 43 3.35 -7.68 -3.41
N HIS A 44 4.51 -8.16 -2.94
CA HIS A 44 4.65 -9.55 -2.51
C HIS A 44 3.66 -9.92 -1.39
N TYR A 45 3.03 -11.08 -1.54
CA TYR A 45 2.03 -11.61 -0.59
C TYR A 45 0.79 -10.72 -0.45
N TYR A 46 0.49 -9.89 -1.44
CA TYR A 46 -0.74 -9.12 -1.45
C TYR A 46 -1.96 -10.05 -1.36
N SER A 47 -2.93 -9.67 -0.53
CA SER A 47 -4.23 -10.33 -0.49
C SER A 47 -5.17 -9.63 -1.46
N GLU A 48 -5.75 -10.38 -2.40
CA GLU A 48 -6.75 -9.87 -3.34
C GLU A 48 -7.92 -9.17 -2.61
N ASP A 49 -8.41 -8.09 -3.20
CA ASP A 49 -9.52 -7.26 -2.73
C ASP A 49 -9.35 -6.74 -1.28
N SER A 50 -8.11 -6.64 -0.79
CA SER A 50 -7.83 -6.28 0.61
C SER A 50 -7.46 -4.81 0.82
N PHE A 51 -7.26 -4.05 -0.24
CA PHE A 51 -6.89 -2.65 -0.12
C PHE A 51 -8.06 -1.75 0.29
N SER A 52 -7.72 -0.66 0.96
CA SER A 52 -8.64 0.41 1.33
C SER A 52 -7.94 1.74 1.16
N VAL A 53 -8.53 2.63 0.37
CA VAL A 53 -8.04 4.00 0.23
C VAL A 53 -8.32 4.77 1.53
N ILE A 54 -7.29 5.38 2.10
CA ILE A 54 -7.38 6.23 3.30
C ILE A 54 -7.62 7.67 2.88
N ASP A 55 -6.76 8.20 2.00
CA ASP A 55 -6.86 9.56 1.46
C ASP A 55 -6.32 9.57 0.04
N ALA A 56 -6.79 10.52 -0.77
CA ALA A 56 -6.36 10.69 -2.15
C ALA A 56 -6.29 12.16 -2.51
N TYR A 57 -5.30 12.53 -3.31
CA TYR A 57 -5.07 13.89 -3.75
C TYR A 57 -4.72 13.92 -5.24
N GLY A 58 -5.22 14.92 -5.95
CA GLY A 58 -4.99 15.07 -7.39
C GLY A 58 -4.46 16.47 -7.67
N ILE A 59 -3.40 16.57 -8.47
CA ILE A 59 -2.80 17.84 -8.87
C ILE A 59 -2.26 17.74 -10.29
N GLN A 60 -2.29 18.85 -11.02
CA GLN A 60 -1.52 19.01 -12.23
C GLN A 60 -0.10 19.46 -11.85
N GLY A 61 0.89 18.60 -12.07
CA GLY A 61 2.27 18.81 -11.60
C GLY A 61 3.30 18.40 -12.65
N GLN A 62 4.56 18.69 -12.35
CA GLN A 62 5.67 18.22 -13.17
C GLN A 62 6.08 16.80 -12.75
N VAL A 63 6.23 15.93 -13.74
CA VAL A 63 6.78 14.59 -13.58
C VAL A 63 8.18 14.61 -14.17
N THR A 64 9.18 14.23 -13.37
CA THR A 64 10.57 14.10 -13.80
C THR A 64 10.93 12.62 -13.84
N LYS A 65 11.09 12.05 -15.03
CA LYS A 65 11.40 10.62 -15.22
C LYS A 65 12.82 10.46 -15.77
N ILE A 66 13.62 9.65 -15.09
CA ILE A 66 14.94 9.24 -15.58
C ILE A 66 14.72 8.03 -16.50
N VAL A 67 14.97 8.20 -17.79
CA VAL A 67 14.70 7.18 -18.83
C VAL A 67 15.91 6.29 -19.07
N THR A 68 17.12 6.82 -18.91
CA THR A 68 18.36 6.09 -19.10
C THR A 68 19.27 6.30 -17.91
N SER A 69 19.75 5.21 -17.30
CA SER A 69 20.77 5.25 -16.26
C SER A 69 22.14 5.47 -16.88
N ASP A 70 22.98 6.30 -16.26
CA ASP A 70 24.34 6.59 -16.71
C ASP A 70 25.15 5.28 -16.87
N ASP A 71 25.70 5.04 -18.06
CA ASP A 71 26.64 3.93 -18.30
C ASP A 71 28.07 4.50 -18.26
N PRO A 72 28.84 4.23 -17.19
CA PRO A 72 30.18 4.78 -17.01
C PRO A 72 31.19 4.30 -18.08
N GLN A 73 30.82 3.40 -18.99
CA GLN A 73 31.67 2.87 -20.05
C GLN A 73 31.61 3.66 -21.37
N THR A 74 30.60 4.51 -21.60
CA THR A 74 30.42 5.20 -22.90
C THR A 74 29.98 6.65 -22.75
N SER A 75 30.75 7.60 -23.31
CA SER A 75 30.47 9.05 -23.26
C SER A 75 29.26 9.52 -24.10
N GLU A 76 28.47 8.61 -24.67
CA GLU A 76 27.27 8.92 -25.46
C GLU A 76 25.96 8.61 -24.72
N ASN A 77 26.00 7.96 -23.55
CA ASN A 77 24.81 7.63 -22.75
C ASN A 77 24.62 8.64 -21.60
N GLU A 78 24.34 9.90 -21.95
CA GLU A 78 23.94 10.91 -20.96
C GLU A 78 22.56 10.56 -20.37
N GLU A 79 22.37 10.83 -19.07
CA GLU A 79 21.08 10.65 -18.40
C GLU A 79 19.98 11.42 -19.13
N VAL A 80 19.05 10.69 -19.77
CA VAL A 80 17.89 11.32 -20.40
C VAL A 80 16.82 11.53 -19.34
N ILE A 81 16.66 12.79 -18.94
CA ILE A 81 15.60 13.22 -18.03
C ILE A 81 14.42 13.69 -18.87
N GLU A 82 13.31 12.96 -18.82
CA GLU A 82 12.03 13.39 -19.39
C GLU A 82 11.26 14.19 -18.34
N GLU A 83 11.14 15.49 -18.56
CA GLU A 83 10.27 16.38 -17.78
C GLU A 83 9.00 16.67 -18.57
N TYR A 84 7.86 16.40 -17.96
CA TYR A 84 6.57 16.71 -18.57
C TYR A 84 5.55 17.10 -17.51
N THR A 85 4.56 17.90 -17.90
CA THR A 85 3.45 18.27 -17.01
C THR A 85 2.30 17.29 -17.21
N SER A 86 1.78 16.72 -16.13
CA SER A 86 0.67 15.78 -16.17
C SER A 86 -0.26 15.91 -14.96
N HIS A 87 -1.48 15.39 -15.09
CA HIS A 87 -2.39 15.14 -13.97
C HIS A 87 -1.92 13.94 -13.14
N ILE A 88 -1.41 14.23 -11.96
CA ILE A 88 -0.88 13.25 -11.01
C ILE A 88 -1.93 13.01 -9.91
N GLY A 89 -2.31 11.75 -9.74
CA GLY A 89 -3.03 11.26 -8.58
C GLY A 89 -2.09 10.65 -7.56
N ILE A 90 -2.31 10.95 -6.28
CA ILE A 90 -1.65 10.32 -5.15
C ILE A 90 -2.73 9.65 -4.32
N VAL A 91 -2.48 8.40 -3.96
CA VAL A 91 -3.38 7.62 -3.12
C VAL A 91 -2.58 7.09 -1.94
N PHE A 92 -3.02 7.43 -0.73
CA PHE A 92 -2.56 6.79 0.49
C PHE A 92 -3.55 5.67 0.83
N LEU A 93 -3.07 4.43 0.85
CA LEU A 93 -3.92 3.26 1.04
C LEU A 93 -3.37 2.31 2.10
N GLU A 94 -4.26 1.54 2.71
CA GLU A 94 -3.94 0.37 3.51
C GLU A 94 -4.17 -0.89 2.67
N LEU A 95 -3.26 -1.85 2.72
CA LEU A 95 -3.38 -3.16 2.08
C LEU A 95 -3.07 -4.27 3.08
N GLU A 96 -3.58 -5.48 2.82
CA GLU A 96 -3.25 -6.66 3.60
C GLU A 96 -2.20 -7.52 2.88
N GLN A 97 -1.19 -7.95 3.63
CA GLN A 97 -0.21 -8.93 3.19
C GLN A 97 -0.39 -10.24 3.96
N LYS A 98 -0.57 -11.33 3.21
CA LYS A 98 -0.80 -12.67 3.72
C LYS A 98 0.29 -13.62 3.19
N ARG A 99 1.35 -13.80 3.98
CA ARG A 99 2.42 -14.76 3.65
C ARG A 99 1.99 -16.20 3.91
N ASP A 100 1.20 -16.40 4.95
CA ASP A 100 0.69 -17.69 5.40
C ASP A 100 -0.76 -17.54 5.89
N ASP A 101 -1.46 -18.66 6.12
CA ASP A 101 -2.86 -18.64 6.57
C ASP A 101 -3.05 -18.22 8.03
N LEU A 102 -1.97 -17.97 8.77
CA LEU A 102 -2.00 -17.76 10.22
C LEU A 102 -1.67 -16.31 10.62
N PHE A 103 -0.79 -15.63 9.88
CA PHE A 103 -0.32 -14.29 10.19
C PHE A 103 -0.65 -13.31 9.06
N LEU A 104 -1.59 -12.42 9.35
CA LEU A 104 -2.03 -11.33 8.51
C LEU A 104 -1.36 -10.03 8.94
N PHE A 105 -0.81 -9.29 7.97
CA PHE A 105 -0.16 -8.00 8.18
C PHE A 105 -0.93 -6.93 7.41
N LYS A 106 -1.10 -5.76 8.02
CA LYS A 106 -1.59 -4.54 7.36
C LYS A 106 -0.41 -3.65 7.06
N LYS A 107 -0.35 -3.10 5.86
CA LYS A 107 0.68 -2.15 5.44
C LYS A 107 -0.02 -0.92 4.86
N LYS A 108 0.41 0.26 5.29
CA LYS A 108 0.02 1.51 4.65
C LYS A 108 1.12 1.96 3.69
N ASP A 109 0.74 2.44 2.52
CA ASP A 109 1.70 2.89 1.50
C ASP A 109 1.10 3.94 0.56
N PHE A 110 1.97 4.61 -0.19
CA PHE A 110 1.60 5.59 -1.21
C PHE A 110 1.72 5.02 -2.61
N PHE A 111 0.76 5.38 -3.45
CA PHE A 111 0.78 5.09 -4.88
C PHE A 111 0.58 6.39 -5.65
N TYR A 112 1.37 6.54 -6.72
CA TYR A 112 1.35 7.71 -7.59
C TYR A 112 0.92 7.25 -8.98
N TYR A 113 -0.01 7.96 -9.60
CA TYR A 113 -0.56 7.60 -10.90
C TYR A 113 -0.63 8.82 -11.81
N ASP A 114 -0.18 8.65 -13.04
CA ASP A 114 -0.26 9.63 -14.11
C ASP A 114 -1.53 9.38 -14.94
N PHE A 115 -2.53 10.25 -14.83
CA PHE A 115 -3.80 10.08 -15.54
C PHE A 115 -3.68 10.34 -17.05
N ASP A 116 -2.74 11.18 -17.48
CA ASP A 116 -2.60 11.54 -18.90
C ASP A 116 -1.84 10.45 -19.68
N LYS A 117 -0.77 9.89 -19.08
CA LYS A 117 0.02 8.79 -19.66
C LYS A 117 -0.48 7.40 -19.26
N LYS A 118 -1.40 7.30 -18.31
CA LYS A 118 -1.94 6.04 -17.74
C LYS A 118 -0.84 5.12 -17.21
N GLU A 119 0.09 5.67 -16.44
CA GLU A 119 1.19 4.90 -15.85
C GLU A 119 1.35 5.17 -14.35
N PHE A 120 1.82 4.16 -13.61
CA PHE A 120 2.21 4.35 -12.22
C PHE A 120 3.58 5.01 -12.13
N LEU A 121 3.68 6.00 -11.24
CA LEU A 121 4.90 6.75 -10.99
C LEU A 121 5.55 6.30 -9.68
N THR A 122 6.86 6.51 -9.57
CA THR A 122 7.57 6.33 -8.30
C THR A 122 7.66 7.67 -7.56
N ALA A 123 7.91 7.63 -6.25
CA ALA A 123 8.00 8.85 -5.44
C ALA A 123 9.03 9.85 -5.99
N SER A 124 10.18 9.37 -6.49
CA SER A 124 11.22 10.23 -7.06
C SER A 124 10.75 11.01 -8.29
N ASN A 125 9.72 10.52 -9.01
CA ASN A 125 9.20 11.21 -10.18
C ASN A 125 8.37 12.47 -9.84
N VAL A 126 7.84 12.55 -8.62
CA VAL A 126 6.78 13.51 -8.28
C VAL A 126 7.05 14.33 -7.03
N LEU A 127 8.04 13.95 -6.20
CA LEU A 127 8.43 14.67 -4.98
C LEU A 127 8.98 16.08 -5.22
N GLY A 128 9.27 16.45 -6.47
CA GLY A 128 9.61 17.83 -6.85
C GLY A 128 8.43 18.81 -6.72
N ASN A 129 7.18 18.32 -6.64
CA ASN A 129 6.00 19.16 -6.48
C ASN A 129 5.70 19.41 -5.00
N GLU A 130 5.58 20.68 -4.61
CA GLU A 130 5.37 21.07 -3.20
C GLU A 130 4.10 20.47 -2.59
N SER A 131 2.96 20.50 -3.29
CA SER A 131 1.70 19.95 -2.78
C SER A 131 1.73 18.43 -2.60
N ILE A 132 2.48 17.73 -3.44
CA ILE A 132 2.70 16.29 -3.33
C ILE A 132 3.55 15.97 -2.11
N ARG A 133 4.59 16.79 -1.87
CA ARG A 133 5.43 16.69 -0.69
C ARG A 133 4.65 16.96 0.59
N GLU A 134 3.79 17.98 0.63
CA GLU A 134 2.92 18.27 1.78
C GLU A 134 1.98 17.11 2.08
N PHE A 135 1.37 16.49 1.05
CA PHE A 135 0.53 15.31 1.23
C PHE A 135 1.34 14.11 1.77
N PHE A 136 2.55 13.91 1.28
CA PHE A 136 3.45 12.87 1.78
C PHE A 136 3.84 13.12 3.24
N GLU A 137 4.27 14.33 3.59
CA GLU A 137 4.66 14.71 4.97
C GLU A 137 3.50 14.56 5.97
N LYS A 138 2.24 14.74 5.54
CA LYS A 138 1.06 14.53 6.37
C LYS A 138 0.91 13.08 6.86
N TYR A 139 1.34 12.10 6.05
CA TYR A 139 1.08 10.68 6.28
C TYR A 139 2.35 9.82 6.37
N VAL A 140 3.54 10.40 6.21
CA VAL A 140 4.82 9.67 6.27
C VAL A 140 5.02 8.95 7.60
N ASP A 141 4.59 9.56 8.69
CA ASP A 141 4.66 8.97 10.04
C ASP A 141 3.64 7.83 10.24
N ASP A 142 2.61 7.77 9.41
CA ASP A 142 1.58 6.72 9.42
C ASP A 142 1.96 5.52 8.52
N ILE A 143 3.09 5.56 7.81
CA ILE A 143 3.62 4.43 7.04
C ILE A 143 4.10 3.36 8.03
N GLU A 144 3.19 2.49 8.44
CA GLU A 144 3.51 1.36 9.31
C GLU A 144 3.10 0.03 8.66
N LYS A 145 3.93 -0.99 8.88
CA LYS A 145 3.55 -2.38 8.71
C LYS A 145 3.23 -2.99 10.07
N SER A 146 1.95 -3.22 10.33
CA SER A 146 1.46 -3.75 11.60
C SER A 146 0.94 -5.18 11.46
N ILE A 147 1.11 -5.98 12.50
CA ILE A 147 0.47 -7.29 12.60
C ILE A 147 -0.97 -7.11 13.07
N THR A 148 -1.92 -7.80 12.45
CA THR A 148 -3.32 -7.73 12.87
C THR A 148 -3.48 -8.18 14.34
N PRO A 149 -4.44 -7.62 15.11
CA PRO A 149 -4.64 -7.98 16.52
C PRO A 149 -4.86 -9.48 16.73
N PHE A 150 -5.57 -10.13 15.81
CA PHE A 150 -5.78 -11.58 15.83
C PHE A 150 -4.46 -12.36 15.68
N SER A 151 -3.67 -11.99 14.67
CA SER A 151 -2.36 -12.62 14.42
C SER A 151 -1.39 -12.37 15.59
N LYS A 152 -1.46 -11.21 16.23
CA LYS A 152 -0.71 -10.88 17.45
C LYS A 152 -1.12 -11.77 18.63
N LEU A 153 -2.43 -11.99 18.83
CA LEU A 153 -2.93 -12.87 19.88
C LEU A 153 -2.46 -14.31 19.66
N LEU A 154 -2.55 -14.79 18.42
CA LEU A 154 -2.12 -16.14 18.03
C LEU A 154 -0.60 -16.32 18.20
N PHE A 155 0.19 -15.30 17.87
CA PHE A 155 1.62 -15.27 18.17
C PHE A 155 1.91 -15.39 19.67
N LEU A 156 1.24 -14.58 20.50
CA LEU A 156 1.39 -14.62 21.97
C LEU A 156 0.94 -15.97 22.55
N PHE A 157 -0.11 -16.57 21.99
CA PHE A 157 -0.58 -17.89 22.36
C PHE A 157 0.50 -18.95 22.10
N PHE A 158 1.08 -19.00 20.90
CA PHE A 158 2.17 -19.92 20.60
C PHE A 158 3.40 -19.69 21.48
N LEU A 159 3.75 -18.43 21.74
CA LEU A 159 4.85 -18.09 22.65
C LEU A 159 4.60 -18.60 24.07
N SER A 160 3.36 -18.51 24.55
CA SER A 160 2.95 -19.07 25.85
C SER A 160 3.07 -20.59 25.87
N PHE A 161 2.74 -21.29 24.79
CA PHE A 161 2.86 -22.76 24.69
C PHE A 161 4.30 -23.25 24.88
N ILE A 162 5.29 -22.50 24.37
CA ILE A 162 6.72 -22.84 24.54
C ILE A 162 7.11 -22.91 26.02
N ILE A 163 6.49 -22.10 26.88
CA ILE A 163 6.78 -22.08 28.32
C ILE A 163 5.86 -23.05 29.08
N THR A 164 4.56 -23.01 28.78
CA THR A 164 3.53 -23.73 29.54
C THR A 164 3.55 -25.23 29.29
N VAL A 165 3.85 -25.70 28.07
CA VAL A 165 3.88 -27.13 27.74
C VAL A 165 5.01 -27.86 28.47
N PRO A 166 6.28 -27.41 28.45
CA PRO A 166 7.34 -28.05 29.22
C PRO A 166 7.06 -28.06 30.73
N LEU A 167 6.54 -26.96 31.28
CA LEU A 167 6.17 -26.88 32.69
C LEU A 167 5.05 -27.87 33.03
N ALA A 168 4.03 -27.98 32.18
CA ALA A 168 2.96 -28.96 32.34
C ALA A 168 3.54 -30.39 32.34
N ILE A 169 4.40 -30.73 31.36
CA ILE A 169 5.06 -32.04 31.28
C ILE A 169 5.85 -32.33 32.56
N MET A 170 6.64 -31.38 33.07
CA MET A 170 7.38 -31.54 34.32
C MET A 170 6.46 -31.80 35.52
N ILE A 171 5.36 -31.04 35.64
CA ILE A 171 4.40 -31.21 36.73
C ILE A 171 3.73 -32.59 36.67
N PHE A 172 3.30 -33.02 35.48
CA PHE A 172 2.66 -34.33 35.29
C PHE A 172 3.63 -35.49 35.53
N GLN A 173 4.89 -35.39 35.09
CA GLN A 173 5.91 -36.42 35.35
C GLN A 173 6.26 -36.54 36.84
N ASN A 174 6.41 -35.43 37.56
CA ASN A 174 6.71 -35.44 39.00
C ASN A 174 5.55 -35.98 39.85
N ARG A 175 4.31 -35.68 39.48
CA ARG A 175 3.12 -36.26 40.14
C ARG A 175 2.95 -37.76 39.87
N GLY A 176 3.35 -38.23 38.69
CA GLY A 176 3.34 -39.66 38.35
C GLY A 176 4.36 -40.48 39.16
N ARG A 177 5.55 -39.94 39.44
CA ARG A 177 6.59 -40.62 40.23
C ARG A 177 6.35 -40.61 41.74
N SER A 178 5.59 -39.65 42.27
CA SER A 178 5.26 -39.57 43.70
C SER A 178 4.22 -40.61 44.16
N LYS A 179 3.54 -41.31 43.24
CA LYS A 179 2.52 -42.33 43.55
C LYS A 179 3.01 -43.77 43.33
N SER A 180 4.29 -43.98 43.03
CA SER A 180 4.92 -45.31 42.93
C SER A 180 5.82 -45.60 44.11
#